data_AF-A0A7V5WE03-F1
#
_entry.id   AF-A0A7V5WE03-F1
#
_cell.length_a   1.000
_cell.length_b   1.000
_cell.length_c   1.000
_cell.angle_alpha   90.00
_cell.angle_beta   90.00
_cell.angle_gamma   90.00
#
_symmetry.space_group_name_H-M   'P 1'
#
loop_
_entity.id
_entity.type
_entity.pdbx_description
1 polymer ?
#
loop_
_entity_poly.entity_id
_entity_poly.type
_entity_poly.pdbx_seq_one_letter_code
_entity_poly.pdbx_strand_id
1 'polypeptide(L)'
;MLETNVGRAANVALATLPNFSLPGDISASARYYPPGRDIAAPDFLLNDDSTISVPTAPGLGVRVIPERLAAARLRERTFVWQS
;
A
#
# COMPACT_ATOMS: atom_id res chain seq x y z
N MET A 1 -4.21 0.52 9.79
CA MET A 1 -3.25 -0.25 10.63
C MET A 1 -1.77 0.05 10.32
N LEU A 2 -1.36 1.32 10.13
CA LEU A 2 0.04 1.70 9.80
C LEU A 2 0.64 0.91 8.61
N GLU A 3 -0.18 0.61 7.60
CA GLU A 3 0.17 -0.29 6.51
C GLU A 3 1.24 0.30 5.58
N THR A 4 2.11 -0.56 5.07
CA THR A 4 2.91 -0.25 3.88
C THR A 4 1.99 -0.03 2.66
N ASN A 5 2.52 0.53 1.58
CA ASN A 5 1.76 0.79 0.36
C ASN A 5 1.09 -0.45 -0.24
N VAL A 6 1.58 -1.67 0.06
CA VAL A 6 0.92 -2.94 -0.30
C VAL A 6 -0.43 -3.09 0.42
N GLY A 7 -0.46 -2.96 1.74
CA GLY A 7 -1.71 -3.05 2.52
C GLY A 7 -2.61 -1.83 2.31
N ARG A 8 -2.01 -0.64 2.16
CA ARG A 8 -2.72 0.61 1.84
C ARG A 8 -3.47 0.51 0.52
N ALA A 9 -2.85 -0.05 -0.53
CA ALA A 9 -3.51 -0.27 -1.81
C ALA A 9 -4.73 -1.20 -1.70
N ALA A 10 -4.63 -2.27 -0.92
CA ALA A 10 -5.76 -3.17 -0.67
C ALA A 10 -6.89 -2.45 0.08
N ASN A 11 -6.57 -1.64 1.10
CA ASN A 11 -7.57 -0.83 1.83
C ASN A 11 -8.22 0.24 0.93
N VAL A 12 -7.45 0.92 0.07
CA VAL A 12 -7.99 1.89 -0.91
C VAL A 12 -8.94 1.22 -1.89
N ALA A 13 -8.58 0.04 -2.42
CA ALA A 13 -9.47 -0.73 -3.30
C ALA A 13 -10.75 -1.18 -2.58
N LEU A 14 -10.64 -1.66 -1.32
CA LEU A 14 -11.78 -2.06 -0.50
C LEU A 14 -12.74 -0.89 -0.22
N ALA A 15 -12.19 0.31 0.02
CA ALA A 15 -12.96 1.53 0.26
C ALA A 15 -13.77 2.02 -0.96
N THR A 16 -13.57 1.44 -2.16
CA THR A 16 -14.41 1.74 -3.33
C THR A 16 -15.73 0.97 -3.37
N LEU A 17 -15.95 0.02 -2.45
CA LEU A 17 -17.18 -0.79 -2.44
C LEU A 17 -18.39 0.04 -1.96
N PRO A 18 -19.61 -0.21 -2.50
CA PRO A 18 -20.79 0.65 -2.26
C PRO A 18 -21.19 0.88 -0.79
N ASN A 19 -20.82 -0.03 0.12
CA ASN A 19 -21.16 0.06 1.55
C ASN A 19 -20.10 0.78 2.40
N PHE A 20 -18.97 1.22 1.81
CA PHE A 20 -17.95 2.03 2.48
C PHE A 20 -18.28 3.52 2.31
N SER A 21 -19.38 3.95 2.94
CA SER A 21 -19.91 5.31 2.83
C SER A 21 -19.40 6.32 3.87
N LEU A 22 -18.55 5.87 4.81
CA LEU A 22 -17.89 6.72 5.81
C LEU A 22 -16.38 6.77 5.55
N PRO A 23 -15.68 7.89 5.85
CA PRO A 23 -14.23 7.97 5.71
C PRO A 23 -13.50 6.88 6.52
N GLY A 24 -12.66 6.10 5.85
CA GLY A 24 -11.78 5.11 6.49
C GLY A 24 -10.48 5.74 7.00
N ASP A 25 -9.80 5.09 7.95
CA ASP A 25 -8.46 5.49 8.41
C ASP A 25 -7.38 5.07 7.40
N ILE A 26 -7.42 5.73 6.24
CA ILE A 26 -6.43 5.63 5.16
C ILE A 26 -5.92 7.04 4.90
N SER A 27 -4.60 7.22 4.89
CA SER A 27 -3.96 8.53 4.72
C SER A 27 -2.82 8.47 3.72
N ALA A 28 -2.14 9.59 3.46
CA ALA A 28 -0.94 9.61 2.63
C ALA A 28 0.20 8.75 3.23
N SER A 29 1.04 8.15 2.39
CA SER A 29 2.19 7.33 2.82
C SER A 29 3.17 8.12 3.69
N ALA A 30 3.37 9.40 3.34
CA ALA A 30 4.22 10.36 4.05
C ALA A 30 3.84 10.60 5.53
N ARG A 31 2.62 10.20 5.96
CA ARG A 31 2.21 10.30 7.37
C ARG A 31 2.96 9.32 8.28
N TYR A 32 3.49 8.22 7.74
CA TYR A 32 4.10 7.14 8.52
C TYR A 32 5.51 6.76 8.07
N TYR A 33 5.80 6.87 6.77
CA TYR A 33 7.12 6.58 6.20
C TYR A 33 7.69 7.85 5.55
N PRO A 34 8.99 8.15 5.69
CA PRO A 34 9.59 9.25 4.95
C PRO A 34 9.42 9.03 3.42
N PRO A 35 9.30 10.09 2.61
CA PRO A 35 9.05 9.98 1.17
C PRO A 35 10.00 9.00 0.48
N GLY A 36 9.47 8.07 -0.31
CA GLY A 36 10.27 7.05 -0.99
C GLY A 36 10.95 6.02 -0.07
N ARG A 37 10.51 5.85 1.18
CA ARG A 37 11.01 4.79 2.10
C ARG A 37 10.04 3.62 2.31
N ASP A 38 8.79 3.73 1.88
CA ASP A 38 7.87 2.59 1.85
C ASP A 38 8.37 1.49 0.89
N ILE A 39 8.13 0.22 1.23
CA ILE A 39 8.58 -0.94 0.46
C ILE A 39 7.91 -1.09 -0.92
N ALA A 40 6.84 -0.37 -1.22
CA ALA A 40 6.19 -0.37 -2.54
C ALA A 40 5.93 1.05 -3.06
N ALA A 41 5.76 1.19 -4.38
CA ALA A 41 5.51 2.47 -5.06
C ALA A 41 4.41 2.33 -6.14
N PRO A 42 3.70 3.41 -6.54
CA PRO A 42 3.85 4.79 -6.06
C PRO A 42 3.46 4.99 -4.58
N ASP A 43 3.93 6.10 -4.00
CA ASP A 43 3.42 6.56 -2.70
C ASP A 43 2.01 7.14 -2.87
N PHE A 44 1.14 6.90 -1.89
CA PHE A 44 -0.20 7.47 -1.86
C PHE A 44 -0.13 8.91 -1.33
N LEU A 45 -0.72 9.82 -2.10
CA LEU A 45 -0.84 11.23 -1.76
C LEU A 45 -2.27 11.54 -1.33
N LEU A 46 -2.42 12.58 -0.51
CA LEU A 46 -3.72 13.17 -0.22
C LEU A 46 -3.99 14.24 -1.29
N ASN A 47 -5.15 14.17 -1.92
CA ASN A 47 -5.65 15.18 -2.84
C ASN A 47 -6.13 16.42 -2.06
N ASP A 48 -6.31 17.57 -2.74
CA ASP A 48 -6.73 18.84 -2.09
C ASP A 48 -8.12 18.75 -1.42
N ASP A 49 -8.97 17.82 -1.86
CA ASP A 49 -10.29 17.50 -1.29
C ASP A 49 -10.23 16.49 -0.13
N SER A 50 -9.03 16.17 0.37
CA SER A 50 -8.77 15.15 1.38
C SER A 50 -9.11 13.71 0.97
N THR A 51 -9.23 13.42 -0.33
CA THR A 51 -9.38 12.04 -0.85
C THR A 51 -8.02 11.41 -1.20
N ILE A 52 -8.05 10.12 -1.54
CA ILE A 52 -6.91 9.36 -2.06
C ILE A 52 -7.29 8.75 -3.39
N SER A 53 -6.49 9.00 -4.43
CA SER A 53 -6.70 8.47 -5.77
C SER A 53 -6.54 6.94 -5.80
N VAL A 54 -7.51 6.24 -6.40
CA VAL A 54 -7.50 4.78 -6.51
C VAL A 54 -6.54 4.33 -7.64
N PRO A 55 -5.58 3.43 -7.38
CA PRO A 55 -4.70 2.90 -8.42
C PRO A 55 -5.48 2.09 -9.46
N THR A 56 -5.22 2.34 -10.74
CA THR A 56 -5.95 1.71 -11.87
C THR A 56 -5.17 0.60 -12.59
N ALA A 57 -3.88 0.44 -12.29
CA ALA A 57 -3.05 -0.62 -12.87
C ALA A 57 -3.39 -2.00 -12.27
N PRO A 58 -3.24 -3.10 -13.04
CA PRO A 58 -3.64 -4.45 -12.59
C PRO A 58 -3.07 -4.88 -11.24
N GLY A 59 -3.85 -5.70 -10.51
CA GLY A 59 -3.52 -6.11 -9.15
C GLY A 59 -3.79 -4.99 -8.14
N LEU A 60 -2.82 -4.70 -7.27
CA LEU A 60 -2.91 -3.60 -6.29
C LEU A 60 -2.55 -2.22 -6.88
N GLY A 61 -2.16 -2.14 -8.15
CA GLY A 61 -1.67 -0.91 -8.79
C GLY A 61 -0.36 -0.34 -8.22
N VAL A 62 0.23 -0.96 -7.19
CA VAL A 62 1.56 -0.69 -6.65
C VAL A 62 2.52 -1.83 -6.95
N ARG A 63 3.83 -1.54 -7.02
CA ARG A 63 4.90 -2.53 -7.16
C ARG A 63 5.84 -2.47 -5.97
N VAL A 64 6.15 -3.64 -5.41
CA VAL A 64 7.19 -3.79 -4.38
C VAL A 64 8.54 -3.41 -4.99
N ILE A 65 9.33 -2.64 -4.24
CA ILE A 65 10.69 -2.22 -4.59
C ILE A 65 11.66 -3.18 -3.88
N PRO A 66 12.32 -4.11 -4.60
CA PRO A 66 13.10 -5.19 -3.98
C PRO A 66 14.19 -4.70 -3.02
N GLU A 67 14.83 -3.58 -3.35
CA GLU A 67 15.93 -2.98 -2.57
C GLU A 67 15.41 -2.45 -1.23
N ARG A 68 14.22 -1.84 -1.21
CA ARG A 68 13.58 -1.32 0.01
C ARG A 68 13.05 -2.46 0.87
N LEU A 69 12.46 -3.49 0.25
CA LEU A 69 12.04 -4.69 0.96
C LEU A 69 13.24 -5.42 1.60
N ALA A 70 14.34 -5.58 0.86
CA ALA A 70 15.57 -6.19 1.36
C ALA A 70 16.17 -5.39 2.53
N ALA A 71 16.20 -4.06 2.44
CA ALA A 71 16.69 -3.20 3.52
C ALA A 71 15.83 -3.24 4.80
N ALA A 72 14.54 -3.57 4.69
CA ALA A 72 13.60 -3.71 5.81
C ALA A 72 13.41 -5.16 6.30
N ARG A 73 14.04 -6.15 5.64
CA ARG A 73 13.82 -7.57 5.91
C ARG A 73 14.61 -8.06 7.12
N LEU A 74 13.90 -8.66 8.07
CA LEU A 74 14.49 -9.40 9.20
C LEU A 74 14.50 -10.93 9.01
N ARG A 75 13.65 -11.49 8.14
CA ARG A 75 13.52 -12.94 7.94
C ARG A 75 12.92 -13.31 6.58
N GLU A 76 13.23 -14.50 6.09
CA GLU A 76 12.63 -15.10 4.87
C GLU A 76 12.27 -16.59 5.05
N ARG A 77 11.07 -16.94 4.54
CA ARG A 77 10.66 -18.25 3.98
C ARG A 77 9.33 -17.99 3.23
N THR A 78 9.06 -18.44 2.00
CA THR A 78 9.74 -19.36 1.08
C THR A 78 9.61 -20.84 1.45
N PHE A 79 8.74 -21.55 0.73
CA PHE A 79 8.41 -22.97 0.83
C PHE A 79 8.21 -23.51 -0.60
N VAL A 80 8.55 -24.77 -0.85
CA VAL A 80 8.32 -25.44 -2.14
C VAL A 80 7.40 -26.62 -1.87
N TRP A 81 6.32 -26.75 -2.66
CA TRP A 81 5.43 -27.90 -2.58
C TRP A 81 6.16 -29.14 -3.12
N GLN A 82 6.20 -30.22 -2.35
CA GLN A 82 6.72 -31.52 -2.78
C GLN A 82 5.51 -32.41 -3.09
N SER A 83 5.40 -32.81 -4.36
CA SER A 83 4.40 -33.77 -4.86
C SER A 83 4.72 -35.19 -4.46
#